data_AF-A0A2M8P750-F1
#
_entry.id   AF-A0A2M8P750-F1
#
_cell.length_a   1.000
_cell.length_b   1.000
_cell.length_c   1.000
_cell.angle_alpha   90.00
_cell.angle_beta   90.00
_cell.angle_gamma   90.00
#
_symmetry.space_group_name_H-M   'P 1'
#
loop_
_entity.id
_entity.type
_entity.pdbx_description
1 polymer ?
#
loop_
_entity_poly.entity_id
_entity_poly.type
_entity_poly.pdbx_seq_one_letter_code
_entity_poly.pdbx_strand_id
1 'polypeptide(L)'
;KAARQRLSLPTDAFVVGYVGRLHTVGISKGVDMLIDAIAASARPISLCLVGGPDEMAEQLQARWRAHGLSEARFLAVGQVKPSEVPLYLAAFDVCALPLPFTE
;
A
#
# COMPACT_ATOMS: atom_id res chain seq x y z
N LYS A 1 14.27 10.06 4.41
CA LYS A 1 13.34 11.07 5.01
C LYS A 1 12.95 12.21 4.05
N ALA A 2 13.86 12.74 3.22
CA ALA A 2 13.52 13.79 2.24
C ALA A 2 12.39 13.40 1.25
N ALA A 3 12.36 12.15 0.78
CA ALA A 3 11.28 11.66 -0.10
C ALA A 3 9.90 11.73 0.57
N ARG A 4 9.78 11.30 1.84
CA ARG A 4 8.53 11.37 2.61
C ARG A 4 8.05 12.79 2.83
N GLN A 5 8.95 13.72 3.14
CA GLN A 5 8.61 15.14 3.29
C GLN A 5 8.06 15.73 1.99
N ARG A 6 8.67 15.40 0.84
CA ARG A 6 8.18 15.86 -0.47
C ARG A 6 6.81 15.28 -0.84
N LEU A 7 6.50 14.09 -0.36
CA LEU A 7 5.24 13.39 -0.60
C LEU A 7 4.20 13.59 0.50
N SER A 8 4.50 14.40 1.53
CA SER A 8 3.66 14.55 2.74
C SER A 8 3.31 13.21 3.43
N LEU A 9 4.19 12.21 3.33
CA LEU A 9 4.03 10.92 4.01
C LEU A 9 4.57 10.98 5.45
N PRO A 10 4.01 10.19 6.39
CA PRO A 10 4.48 10.15 7.77
C PRO A 10 5.97 9.82 7.89
N THR A 11 6.74 10.72 8.51
CA THR A 11 8.21 10.60 8.61
C THR A 11 8.68 9.66 9.72
N ASP A 12 7.80 9.30 10.64
CA ASP A 12 8.08 8.47 11.82
C ASP A 12 7.30 7.13 11.82
N ALA A 13 6.65 6.79 10.70
CA ALA A 13 5.98 5.51 10.53
C ALA A 13 6.87 4.49 9.81
N PHE A 14 6.64 3.20 10.08
CA PHE A 14 7.16 2.13 9.25
C PHE A 14 6.24 1.94 8.04
N VAL A 15 6.71 2.30 6.85
CA VAL A 15 5.91 2.34 5.62
C VAL A 15 6.24 1.14 4.75
N VAL A 16 5.26 0.25 4.61
CA VAL A 16 5.27 -0.80 3.58
C VAL A 16 4.54 -0.24 2.36
N GLY A 17 5.22 -0.21 1.22
CA GLY A 17 4.67 0.32 -0.02
C GLY A 17 4.39 -0.75 -1.07
N TYR A 18 3.40 -0.50 -1.89
CA TYR A 18 3.08 -1.28 -3.09
C TYR A 18 2.99 -0.33 -4.28
N VAL A 19 3.64 -0.69 -5.40
CA VAL A 19 3.50 0.03 -6.67
C VAL A 19 3.01 -0.95 -7.73
N GLY A 20 1.84 -0.68 -8.30
CA GLY A 20 1.34 -1.53 -9.37
C GLY A 20 -0.12 -1.32 -9.71
N ARG A 21 -0.57 -2.06 -10.73
CA ARG A 21 -2.00 -2.21 -11.01
C ARG A 21 -2.57 -3.15 -9.95
N LEU A 22 -3.64 -2.74 -9.27
CA LEU A 22 -4.30 -3.54 -8.24
C LEU A 22 -5.07 -4.76 -8.81
N HIS A 23 -5.25 -4.86 -10.13
CA HIS A 23 -5.86 -6.02 -10.79
C HIS A 23 -5.20 -6.40 -12.12
N THR A 24 -5.42 -7.64 -12.54
CA THR A 24 -5.46 -8.04 -13.95
C THR A 24 -6.65 -9.00 -14.06
N VAL A 25 -7.63 -8.67 -14.90
CA VAL A 25 -8.88 -9.40 -15.18
C VAL A 25 -9.15 -10.60 -14.25
N GLY A 26 -9.86 -10.36 -13.14
CA GLY A 26 -10.37 -11.42 -12.24
C GLY A 26 -9.44 -11.94 -11.14
N ILE A 27 -8.15 -11.54 -11.10
CA ILE A 27 -7.18 -12.04 -10.11
C ILE A 27 -6.71 -10.89 -9.20
N SER A 28 -6.90 -11.06 -7.89
CA SER A 28 -6.31 -10.17 -6.87
C SER A 28 -4.79 -10.19 -6.98
N LYS A 29 -4.14 -9.02 -6.91
CA LYS A 29 -2.68 -8.89 -6.91
C LYS A 29 -2.06 -9.20 -5.54
N GLY A 30 -2.80 -9.80 -4.62
CA GLY A 30 -2.33 -10.21 -3.29
C GLY A 30 -2.15 -9.06 -2.30
N VAL A 31 -2.64 -7.86 -2.62
CA VAL A 31 -2.62 -6.71 -1.70
C VAL A 31 -3.56 -6.94 -0.50
N ASP A 32 -4.61 -7.72 -0.70
CA ASP A 32 -5.48 -8.21 0.35
C ASP A 32 -4.73 -9.10 1.36
N MET A 33 -3.90 -10.03 0.88
CA MET A 33 -3.02 -10.84 1.73
C MET A 33 -2.00 -9.98 2.47
N LEU A 34 -1.47 -8.94 1.81
CA LEU A 34 -0.57 -7.98 2.48
C LEU A 34 -1.27 -7.25 3.62
N ILE A 35 -2.53 -6.85 3.45
CA ILE A 35 -3.33 -6.23 4.52
C ILE A 35 -3.53 -7.20 5.68
N ASP A 36 -3.84 -8.47 5.41
CA ASP A 36 -3.99 -9.48 6.46
C ASP A 36 -2.68 -9.72 7.23
N ALA A 37 -1.55 -9.76 6.52
CA ALA A 37 -0.24 -9.90 7.14
C ALA A 37 0.12 -8.69 8.02
N ILE A 38 -0.26 -7.47 7.58
CA ILE A 38 -0.11 -6.26 8.40
C ILE A 38 -1.01 -6.33 9.64
N ALA A 39 -2.26 -6.77 9.50
CA ALA A 39 -3.19 -6.91 10.61
C ALA A 39 -2.72 -7.92 11.68
N ALA A 40 -2.06 -9.01 11.24
CA ALA A 40 -1.47 -10.01 12.13
C ALA A 40 -0.17 -9.56 12.81
N SER A 41 0.41 -8.43 12.38
CA SER A 41 1.66 -7.90 12.95
C SER A 41 1.41 -7.17 14.26
N ALA A 42 2.25 -7.42 15.27
CA ALA A 42 2.25 -6.63 16.51
C ALA A 42 2.81 -5.21 16.33
N ARG A 43 3.41 -4.90 15.18
CA ARG A 43 4.01 -3.59 14.90
C ARG A 43 3.02 -2.68 14.16
N PRO A 44 2.98 -1.37 14.49
CA PRO A 44 2.16 -0.42 13.77
C PRO A 44 2.76 -0.12 12.38
N ILE A 45 2.21 -0.73 11.34
CA ILE A 45 2.65 -0.56 9.95
C ILE A 45 1.69 0.38 9.22
N SER A 46 2.24 1.27 8.40
CA SER A 46 1.47 2.04 7.42
C SER A 46 1.62 1.42 6.04
N LEU A 47 0.50 1.24 5.34
CA LEU A 47 0.46 0.75 3.97
C LEU A 47 0.34 1.94 3.00
N CYS A 48 1.26 2.04 2.04
CA CYS A 48 1.20 3.03 0.97
C CYS A 48 0.92 2.37 -0.37
N LEU A 49 -0.26 2.63 -0.95
CA LEU A 49 -0.70 2.06 -2.21
C LEU A 49 -0.54 3.09 -3.33
N VAL A 50 0.36 2.80 -4.27
CA VAL A 50 0.60 3.60 -5.46
C VAL A 50 0.12 2.82 -6.69
N GLY A 51 -0.91 3.33 -7.35
CA GLY A 51 -1.55 2.76 -8.53
C GLY A 51 -2.95 2.18 -8.29
N GLY A 52 -3.45 1.46 -9.31
CA GLY A 52 -4.81 0.93 -9.36
C GLY A 52 -5.90 1.96 -9.67
N PRO A 53 -7.14 1.51 -9.94
CA PRO A 53 -8.32 2.38 -9.96
C PRO A 53 -8.87 2.62 -8.54
N ASP A 54 -9.51 3.77 -8.34
CA ASP A 54 -9.97 4.24 -7.02
C ASP A 54 -10.95 3.27 -6.33
N GLU A 55 -11.86 2.64 -7.08
CA GLU A 55 -12.83 1.66 -6.55
C GLU A 55 -12.16 0.47 -5.82
N MET A 56 -10.97 0.06 -6.26
CA MET A 56 -10.25 -1.04 -5.62
C MET A 56 -9.54 -0.59 -4.35
N ALA A 57 -9.02 0.64 -4.34
CA ALA A 57 -8.46 1.21 -3.13
C ALA A 57 -9.52 1.31 -2.02
N GLU A 58 -10.77 1.61 -2.37
CA GLU A 58 -11.90 1.62 -1.43
C GLU A 58 -12.19 0.23 -0.85
N GLN A 59 -12.19 -0.83 -1.67
CA GLN A 59 -12.37 -2.21 -1.20
C GLN A 59 -11.26 -2.63 -0.23
N LEU A 60 -10.00 -2.29 -0.56
CA LEU A 60 -8.85 -2.55 0.29
C LEU A 60 -8.92 -1.73 1.59
N GLN A 61 -9.38 -0.48 1.52
CA GLN A 61 -9.59 0.35 2.70
C GLN A 61 -10.72 -0.20 3.60
N ALA A 62 -11.78 -0.76 3.01
CA ALA A 62 -12.83 -1.42 3.76
C ALA A 62 -12.30 -2.66 4.51
N ARG A 63 -11.46 -3.48 3.85
CA ARG A 63 -10.77 -4.62 4.51
C ARG A 63 -9.84 -4.15 5.62
N TRP A 64 -9.08 -3.08 5.39
CA TRP A 64 -8.21 -2.45 6.39
C TRP A 64 -9.00 -2.05 7.65
N ARG A 65 -10.16 -1.40 7.46
CA ARG A 65 -11.07 -1.04 8.57
C ARG A 65 -11.66 -2.26 9.27
N ALA A 66 -12.00 -3.31 8.52
CA ALA A 66 -12.55 -4.54 9.10
C ALA A 66 -11.57 -5.24 10.05
N HIS A 67 -10.26 -5.08 9.83
CA HIS A 67 -9.21 -5.51 10.75
C HIS A 67 -8.98 -4.59 11.95
N GLY A 68 -9.77 -3.50 12.08
CA GLY A 68 -9.61 -2.52 13.17
C GLY A 68 -8.38 -1.64 13.04
N LEU A 69 -7.74 -1.60 11.86
CA LEU A 69 -6.54 -0.80 11.63
C LEU A 69 -6.88 0.68 11.43
N SER A 70 -6.01 1.56 11.93
CA SER A 70 -6.21 3.01 11.84
C SER A 70 -6.21 3.49 10.39
N GLU A 71 -7.23 4.24 9.97
CA GLU A 71 -7.32 4.82 8.63
C GLU A 71 -6.14 5.75 8.28
N ALA A 72 -5.58 6.44 9.29
CA ALA A 72 -4.41 7.31 9.10
C ALA A 72 -3.14 6.55 8.65
N ARG A 73 -3.16 5.21 8.71
CA ARG A 73 -2.07 4.32 8.27
C ARG A 73 -2.33 3.67 6.91
N PHE A 74 -3.48 3.95 6.29
CA PHE A 74 -3.79 3.52 4.92
C PHE A 74 -3.64 4.70 3.97
N LEU A 75 -2.53 4.73 3.24
CA LEU A 75 -2.12 5.83 2.36
C LEU A 75 -2.44 5.45 0.91
N ALA A 76 -3.67 5.72 0.47
CA ALA A 76 -4.10 5.51 -0.91
C ALA A 76 -3.68 6.70 -1.78
N VAL A 77 -2.60 6.52 -2.55
CA VAL A 77 -2.03 7.58 -3.41
C VAL A 77 -2.74 7.63 -4.77
N GLY A 78 -3.28 6.50 -5.22
CA GLY A 78 -3.86 6.38 -6.57
C GLY A 78 -2.78 6.37 -7.66
N GLN A 79 -3.16 6.69 -8.89
CA GLN A 79 -2.25 6.67 -10.04
C GLN A 79 -1.30 7.87 -10.03
N VAL A 80 -0.02 7.60 -10.33
CA VAL A 80 1.04 8.62 -10.42
C VAL A 80 1.76 8.51 -11.75
N LYS A 81 2.49 9.56 -12.14
CA LYS A 81 3.32 9.51 -13.35
C LYS A 81 4.46 8.50 -13.16
N PRO A 82 4.91 7.79 -14.22
CA PRO A 82 6.06 6.88 -14.12
C PRO A 82 7.32 7.55 -13.54
N SER A 83 7.53 8.85 -13.80
CA SER A 83 8.65 9.62 -13.26
C SER A 83 8.58 9.87 -11.76
N GLU A 84 7.41 9.70 -11.14
CA GLU A 84 7.21 9.87 -9.69
C GLU A 84 7.41 8.56 -8.92
N VAL A 85 7.31 7.41 -9.59
CA VAL A 85 7.48 6.09 -8.96
C VAL A 85 8.80 5.97 -8.18
N PRO A 86 9.97 6.40 -8.69
CA PRO A 86 11.22 6.35 -7.92
C PRO A 86 11.17 7.14 -6.61
N LEU A 87 10.42 8.25 -6.57
CA LEU A 87 10.25 9.05 -5.36
C LEU A 87 9.44 8.30 -4.30
N TYR A 88 8.39 7.59 -4.71
CA TYR A 88 7.61 6.74 -3.81
C TYR A 88 8.41 5.53 -3.31
N LEU A 89 9.14 4.85 -4.21
CA LEU A 89 10.01 3.73 -3.81
C LEU A 89 11.06 4.18 -2.78
N ALA A 90 11.66 5.36 -2.96
CA ALA A 90 12.60 5.94 -2.00
C ALA A 90 11.95 6.38 -0.66
N ALA A 91 10.62 6.44 -0.59
CA ALA A 91 9.88 6.78 0.61
C ALA A 91 9.51 5.56 1.46
N PHE A 92 9.54 4.34 0.89
CA PHE A 92 9.17 3.12 1.61
C PHE A 92 10.32 2.61 2.48
N ASP A 93 9.98 1.96 3.59
CA ASP A 93 10.93 1.12 4.34
C ASP A 93 11.05 -0.26 3.68
N VAL A 94 9.92 -0.77 3.17
CA VAL A 94 9.83 -2.05 2.45
C VAL A 94 8.92 -1.87 1.23
N CYS A 95 9.37 -2.32 0.07
CA CYS A 95 8.51 -2.46 -1.12
C CYS A 95 7.98 -3.90 -1.17
N ALA A 96 6.67 -4.07 -1.04
CA ALA A 96 6.00 -5.35 -1.13
C ALA A 96 5.52 -5.60 -2.56
N LEU A 97 5.86 -6.77 -3.09
CA LEU A 97 5.40 -7.27 -4.38
C LEU A 97 4.70 -8.61 -4.17
N PRO A 98 3.49 -8.61 -3.58
CA PRO A 98 2.73 -9.83 -3.43
C PRO A 98 2.41 -10.41 -4.80
N LEU A 99 2.55 -11.72 -4.91
CA LEU A 99 2.13 -12.50 -6.07
C LEU A 99 0.95 -13.34 -5.62
N PRO A 100 -0.10 -13.48 -6.44
CA PRO A 100 -1.16 -14.44 -6.15
C PRO A 100 -0.54 -15.83 -6.00
N PHE A 101 -1.00 -16.57 -5.00
CA PHE A 101 -0.60 -17.96 -4.82
C PHE A 101 -1.07 -18.77 -6.04
N THR A 102 -0.14 -19.45 -6.69
CA THR A 102 -0.40 -20.42 -7.75
C THR A 102 0.12 -21.76 -7.26
N GLU A 103 -0.79 -22.74 -7.10
CA GLU A 103 -0.45 -24.13 -6.74
C GLU A 103 0.41 -24.82 -7.79
#